data_AF-A0A5C6YU87-F1
#
_entry.id   AF-A0A5C6YU87-F1
#
_cell.length_a   1.000
_cell.length_b   1.000
_cell.length_c   1.000
_cell.angle_alpha   90.00
_cell.angle_beta   90.00
_cell.angle_gamma   90.00
#
_symmetry.space_group_name_H-M   'P 1'
#
loop_
_entity.id
_entity.type
_entity.pdbx_description
1 polymer ?
#
loop_
_entity_poly.entity_id
_entity_poly.type
_entity_poly.pdbx_seq_one_letter_code
_entity_poly.pdbx_strand_id
1 'polypeptide(L)'
;AAAARAAITAGRIEARHSPREPLDVLVQHLVTVALGGGFEPDALLAEVRGTVAYEALDDANWRWALDFVRQGGASLTAYPDYHRVVPDEHGVWRVPDARLARRHRVNIGTIVSDASISVQYLGGGKLGSVEESFIARLRPGDAFMFSGRLLELVRVEQMTALVRRATAGRAALPRWNGGRMPLSSTLADAVLRELAEADAGRFDSPEMACVRPLIDIQRRWSGVPAPDVLVAETLKSREGWHLFLYPFAGRQVHLGLAGLIAWRAAQPETGTFSIALNDYGIELLSAKPIDWAERLPGLLSVPPLETLLHEVLASLNATELARRRFREIARIAGLIFQSHPGERRSNRQLQASATLFFEVFQQHDPGNLLLAQAERELLTQELDVRRLA
;
A
#
# COMPACT_ATOMS: atom_id res chain seq x y z
N ALA A 1 -17.32 6.81 -18.98
CA ALA A 1 -18.27 7.93 -18.75
C ALA A 1 -19.70 7.43 -18.59
N ALA A 2 -20.23 6.64 -19.53
CA ALA A 2 -21.56 5.99 -19.40
C ALA A 2 -21.79 5.34 -18.03
N ALA A 3 -20.92 4.39 -17.65
CA ALA A 3 -20.97 3.70 -16.36
C ALA A 3 -21.03 4.65 -15.14
N ALA A 4 -20.21 5.70 -15.13
CA ALA A 4 -20.19 6.68 -14.04
C ALA A 4 -21.51 7.47 -13.97
N ARG A 5 -22.04 7.93 -15.12
CA ARG A 5 -23.32 8.64 -15.19
C ARG A 5 -24.47 7.74 -14.75
N ALA A 6 -24.49 6.49 -15.19
CA ALA A 6 -25.48 5.50 -14.81
C ALA A 6 -25.44 5.20 -13.30
N ALA A 7 -24.24 5.03 -12.73
CA ALA A 7 -24.05 4.82 -11.30
C ALA A 7 -24.53 6.02 -10.47
N ILE A 8 -24.14 7.24 -10.84
CA ILE A 8 -24.57 8.49 -10.18
C ILE A 8 -26.09 8.64 -10.23
N THR A 9 -26.69 8.45 -11.41
CA THR A 9 -28.17 8.56 -11.58
C THR A 9 -28.91 7.55 -10.72
N ALA A 10 -28.35 6.35 -10.55
CA ALA A 10 -28.89 5.30 -9.70
C ALA A 10 -28.55 5.45 -8.20
N GLY A 11 -27.86 6.53 -7.79
CA GLY A 11 -27.43 6.74 -6.41
C GLY A 11 -26.39 5.74 -5.91
N ARG A 12 -25.72 5.02 -6.82
CA ARG A 12 -24.65 4.06 -6.49
C ARG A 12 -23.32 4.79 -6.38
N ILE A 13 -22.95 5.11 -5.15
CA ILE A 13 -21.70 5.80 -4.78
C ILE A 13 -20.88 4.87 -3.88
N GLU A 14 -19.56 5.01 -3.91
CA GLU A 14 -18.65 4.22 -3.09
C GLU A 14 -18.97 4.34 -1.59
N ALA A 15 -19.07 3.18 -0.94
CA ALA A 15 -19.20 3.11 0.51
C ALA A 15 -17.90 3.58 1.18
N ARG A 16 -18.04 4.35 2.26
CA ARG A 16 -16.93 4.73 3.13
C ARG A 16 -16.97 3.88 4.38
N HIS A 17 -15.88 3.18 4.64
CA HIS A 17 -15.73 2.35 5.84
C HIS A 17 -14.79 3.05 6.82
N SER A 18 -15.16 3.03 8.09
CA SER A 18 -14.27 3.51 9.14
C SER A 18 -13.15 2.47 9.36
N PRO A 19 -11.88 2.88 9.51
CA PRO A 19 -10.83 1.99 9.98
C PRO A 19 -11.20 1.37 11.34
N ARG A 20 -10.71 0.16 11.61
CA ARG A 20 -10.94 -0.54 12.88
C ARG A 20 -9.67 -0.52 13.71
N GLU A 21 -9.73 0.17 14.84
CA GLU A 21 -8.66 0.27 15.84
C GLU A 21 -7.27 0.59 15.25
N PRO A 22 -7.08 1.72 14.55
CA PRO A 22 -5.75 2.16 14.12
C PRO A 22 -4.95 2.64 15.35
N LEU A 23 -4.12 1.77 15.91
CA LEU A 23 -3.42 1.98 17.17
C LEU A 23 -2.32 3.05 17.06
N ASP A 24 -1.71 3.21 15.90
CA ASP A 24 -0.81 4.33 15.61
C ASP A 24 -1.48 5.71 15.80
N VAL A 25 -2.72 5.86 15.33
CA VAL A 25 -3.55 7.06 15.51
C VAL A 25 -3.93 7.20 16.98
N LEU A 26 -4.28 6.11 17.65
CA LEU A 26 -4.60 6.12 19.08
C LEU A 26 -3.42 6.62 19.92
N VAL A 27 -2.22 6.03 19.76
CA VAL A 27 -1.04 6.46 20.53
C VAL A 27 -0.63 7.90 20.21
N GLN A 28 -0.79 8.34 18.96
CA GLN A 28 -0.60 9.75 18.58
C GLN A 28 -1.62 10.65 19.30
N HIS A 29 -2.88 10.23 19.35
CA HIS A 29 -3.95 10.96 20.01
C HIS A 29 -3.69 11.09 21.52
N LEU A 30 -3.27 10.03 22.21
CA LEU A 30 -2.88 10.07 23.63
C LEU A 30 -1.82 11.15 23.90
N VAL A 31 -0.75 11.19 23.11
CA VAL A 31 0.29 12.23 23.25
C VAL A 31 -0.28 13.63 22.98
N THR A 32 -1.21 13.75 22.04
CA THR A 32 -1.87 15.03 21.72
C THR A 32 -2.71 15.54 22.88
N VAL A 33 -3.55 14.69 23.48
CA VAL A 33 -4.38 15.06 24.63
C VAL A 33 -3.51 15.36 25.86
N ALA A 34 -2.44 14.58 26.08
CA ALA A 34 -1.46 14.84 27.14
C ALA A 34 -0.83 16.25 27.03
N LEU A 35 -0.63 16.76 25.81
CA LEU A 35 -0.15 18.12 25.56
C LEU A 35 -1.22 19.20 25.76
N GLY A 36 -2.49 18.85 25.53
CA GLY A 36 -3.64 19.76 25.57
C GLY A 36 -4.18 20.08 26.96
N GLY A 37 -3.57 19.56 28.02
CA GLY A 37 -4.06 19.74 29.39
C GLY A 37 -3.93 18.50 30.26
N GLY A 38 -3.55 17.37 29.68
CA GLY A 38 -3.43 16.08 30.36
C GLY A 38 -4.72 15.26 30.27
N PHE A 39 -4.64 13.97 30.59
CA PHE A 39 -5.82 13.10 30.62
C PHE A 39 -5.78 12.09 31.77
N GLU A 40 -6.96 11.64 32.20
CA GLU A 40 -7.13 10.46 33.05
C GLU A 40 -7.45 9.25 32.17
N PRO A 41 -6.77 8.10 32.33
CA PRO A 41 -6.93 6.95 31.43
C PRO A 41 -8.37 6.46 31.27
N ASP A 42 -9.11 6.30 32.36
CA ASP A 42 -10.46 5.71 32.31
C ASP A 42 -11.47 6.65 31.64
N ALA A 43 -11.35 7.96 31.91
CA ALA A 43 -12.19 8.98 31.28
C ALA A 43 -11.91 9.07 29.77
N LEU A 44 -10.63 9.06 29.36
CA LEU A 44 -10.27 9.12 27.95
C LEU A 44 -10.65 7.83 27.20
N LEU A 45 -10.56 6.66 27.84
CA LEU A 45 -11.02 5.40 27.25
C LEU A 45 -12.52 5.45 26.93
N ALA A 46 -13.33 5.98 27.85
CA ALA A 46 -14.77 6.12 27.64
C ALA A 46 -15.10 7.03 26.44
N GLU A 47 -14.37 8.13 26.28
CA GLU A 47 -14.49 9.02 25.13
C GLU A 47 -14.08 8.32 23.82
N VAL A 48 -12.92 7.66 23.82
CA VAL A 48 -12.38 6.95 22.64
C VAL A 48 -13.34 5.86 22.16
N ARG A 49 -13.89 5.05 23.08
CA ARG A 49 -14.90 4.02 22.77
C ARG A 49 -16.23 4.59 22.27
N GLY A 50 -16.49 5.88 22.46
CA GLY A 50 -17.63 6.58 21.85
C GLY A 50 -17.50 6.81 20.34
N THR A 51 -16.34 6.53 19.74
CA THR A 51 -16.10 6.68 18.31
C THR A 51 -16.23 5.36 17.55
N VAL A 52 -16.70 5.42 16.29
CA VAL A 52 -16.88 4.23 15.43
C VAL A 52 -15.58 3.44 15.23
N ALA A 53 -14.42 4.10 15.19
CA ALA A 53 -13.14 3.44 14.93
C ALA A 53 -12.64 2.60 16.11
N TYR A 54 -13.07 2.91 17.34
CA TYR A 54 -12.59 2.29 18.58
C TYR A 54 -13.73 1.74 19.46
N GLU A 55 -14.94 1.61 18.93
CA GLU A 55 -16.10 1.08 19.66
C GLU A 55 -15.86 -0.34 20.22
N ALA A 56 -15.03 -1.12 19.54
CA ALA A 56 -14.65 -2.48 19.91
C ALA A 56 -13.29 -2.58 20.61
N LEU A 57 -12.62 -1.46 20.89
CA LEU A 57 -11.28 -1.43 21.47
C LEU A 57 -11.29 -2.12 22.84
N ASP A 58 -10.58 -3.24 22.95
CA ASP A 58 -10.50 -4.00 24.20
C ASP A 58 -9.54 -3.35 25.22
N ASP A 59 -9.64 -3.80 26.48
CA ASP A 59 -8.81 -3.26 27.56
C ASP A 59 -7.32 -3.62 27.39
N ALA A 60 -6.99 -4.69 26.65
CA ALA A 60 -5.61 -5.12 26.45
C ALA A 60 -4.89 -4.16 25.47
N ASN A 61 -5.53 -3.85 24.35
CA ASN A 61 -5.07 -2.89 23.36
C ASN A 61 -4.98 -1.47 23.96
N TRP A 62 -5.93 -1.09 24.83
CA TRP A 62 -5.86 0.16 25.57
C TRP A 62 -4.63 0.23 26.49
N ARG A 63 -4.39 -0.81 27.30
CA ARG A 63 -3.21 -0.88 28.19
C ARG A 63 -1.92 -0.86 27.39
N TRP A 64 -1.87 -1.61 26.28
CA TRP A 64 -0.74 -1.57 25.37
C TRP A 64 -0.48 -0.15 24.86
N ALA A 65 -1.52 0.60 24.47
CA ALA A 65 -1.35 1.97 23.97
C ALA A 65 -0.80 2.91 25.06
N LEU A 66 -1.26 2.78 26.30
CA LEU A 66 -0.74 3.52 27.46
C LEU A 66 0.74 3.18 27.73
N ASP A 67 1.08 1.90 27.77
CA ASP A 67 2.46 1.45 27.98
C ASP A 67 3.37 1.91 26.84
N PHE A 68 2.86 1.90 25.61
CA PHE A 68 3.59 2.37 24.44
C PHE A 68 3.92 3.86 24.50
N VAL A 69 2.98 4.72 24.91
CA VAL A 69 3.27 6.15 25.05
C VAL A 69 4.09 6.48 26.31
N ARG A 70 4.03 5.62 27.33
CA ARG A 70 4.77 5.79 28.59
C ARG A 70 6.24 5.43 28.48
N GLN A 71 6.54 4.30 27.85
CA GLN A 71 7.89 3.72 27.84
C GLN A 71 8.30 3.12 26.49
N GLY A 72 7.54 3.35 25.42
CA GLY A 72 7.83 2.82 24.09
C GLY A 72 7.57 1.32 23.93
N GLY A 73 6.76 0.73 24.81
CA GLY A 73 6.42 -0.71 24.79
C GLY A 73 7.51 -1.58 25.42
N ALA A 74 7.57 -2.86 25.04
CA ALA A 74 8.51 -3.81 25.64
C ALA A 74 9.97 -3.59 25.19
N SER A 75 10.18 -3.20 23.92
CA SER A 75 11.54 -3.11 23.35
C SER A 75 12.24 -1.76 23.53
N LEU A 76 11.52 -0.69 23.88
CA LEU A 76 12.08 0.68 23.84
C LEU A 76 12.24 1.34 25.21
N THR A 77 12.06 0.60 26.30
CA THR A 77 12.15 1.09 27.69
C THR A 77 13.50 1.72 28.05
N ALA A 78 14.58 1.32 27.36
CA ALA A 78 15.92 1.85 27.58
C ALA A 78 16.15 3.23 26.91
N TYR A 79 15.18 3.74 26.15
CA TYR A 79 15.34 4.91 25.29
C TYR A 79 14.38 6.03 25.73
N PRO A 80 14.87 7.03 26.49
CA PRO A 80 14.04 8.10 27.06
C PRO A 80 13.27 8.92 26.01
N ASP A 81 13.77 8.98 24.77
CA ASP A 81 13.11 9.68 23.67
C ASP A 81 11.73 9.10 23.31
N TYR A 82 11.40 7.86 23.72
CA TYR A 82 10.07 7.25 23.51
C TYR A 82 9.17 7.29 24.75
N HIS A 83 9.64 7.86 25.87
CA HIS A 83 8.86 8.06 27.09
C HIS A 83 8.06 9.36 26.97
N ARG A 84 7.00 9.33 26.16
CA ARG A 84 6.31 10.54 25.68
C ARG A 84 5.29 11.09 26.65
N VAL A 85 4.69 10.24 27.48
CA VAL A 85 3.63 10.62 28.41
C VAL A 85 3.87 9.94 29.76
N VAL A 86 3.74 10.66 30.86
CA VAL A 86 3.87 10.11 32.21
C VAL A 86 2.74 10.62 33.11
N PRO A 87 2.23 9.80 34.05
CA PRO A 87 1.30 10.29 35.06
C PRO A 87 2.00 11.25 36.02
N ASP A 88 1.31 12.35 36.37
CA ASP A 88 1.69 13.22 37.47
C ASP A 88 1.24 12.65 38.84
N GLU A 89 1.49 13.38 39.92
CA GLU A 89 1.16 12.99 41.29
C GLU A 89 -0.35 12.78 41.52
N HIS A 90 -1.20 13.35 40.66
CA HIS A 90 -2.65 13.22 40.71
C HIS A 90 -3.18 12.13 39.76
N GLY A 91 -2.29 11.39 39.09
CA GLY A 91 -2.65 10.36 38.13
C GLY A 91 -3.02 10.91 36.75
N VAL A 92 -2.81 12.21 36.48
CA VAL A 92 -3.09 12.82 35.19
C VAL A 92 -1.88 12.68 34.28
N TRP A 93 -2.10 12.10 33.10
CA TRP A 93 -1.06 11.80 32.12
C TRP A 93 -0.68 13.03 31.31
N ARG A 94 0.59 13.44 31.35
CA ARG A 94 1.13 14.65 30.72
C ARG A 94 2.44 14.36 29.98
N VAL A 95 2.78 15.22 29.02
CA VAL A 95 4.10 15.16 28.37
C VAL A 95 5.17 15.78 29.29
N PRO A 96 6.25 15.05 29.61
CA PRO A 96 7.20 15.49 30.64
C PRO A 96 8.18 16.59 30.20
N ASP A 97 8.44 16.73 28.90
CA ASP A 97 9.48 17.64 28.37
C ASP A 97 8.95 18.47 27.18
N ALA A 98 9.27 19.78 27.20
CA ALA A 98 9.02 20.72 26.12
C ALA A 98 9.66 20.32 24.77
N ARG A 99 10.78 19.61 24.77
CA ARG A 99 11.42 19.06 23.57
C ARG A 99 10.52 18.02 22.90
N LEU A 100 9.96 17.09 23.68
CA LEU A 100 9.02 16.07 23.19
C LEU A 100 7.74 16.73 22.67
N ALA A 101 7.25 17.75 23.38
CA ALA A 101 6.09 18.54 22.97
C ALA A 101 6.29 19.23 21.61
N ARG A 102 7.41 19.93 21.41
CA ARG A 102 7.75 20.59 20.13
C ARG A 102 7.86 19.58 18.99
N ARG A 103 8.50 18.44 19.26
CA ARG A 103 8.68 17.36 18.28
C ARG A 103 7.34 16.76 17.84
N HIS A 104 6.44 16.47 18.79
CA HIS A 104 5.10 15.99 18.48
C HIS A 104 4.31 17.00 17.64
N ARG A 105 4.30 18.28 18.03
CA ARG A 105 3.55 19.34 17.33
C ARG A 105 3.93 19.53 15.86
N VAL A 106 5.16 19.22 15.47
CA VAL A 106 5.61 19.35 14.08
C VAL A 106 5.37 18.08 13.27
N ASN A 107 5.18 16.93 13.93
CA ASN A 107 4.98 15.64 13.27
C ASN A 107 3.53 15.12 13.37
N ILE A 108 2.66 15.80 14.14
CA ILE A 108 1.27 15.39 14.31
C ILE A 108 0.52 15.40 12.98
N GLY A 109 -0.12 14.28 12.67
CA GLY A 109 -0.95 14.11 11.49
C GLY A 109 -1.01 12.65 11.05
N THR A 110 -1.95 12.36 10.17
CA THR A 110 -2.12 11.02 9.56
C THR A 110 -1.82 11.02 8.07
N ILE A 111 -1.70 12.20 7.45
CA ILE A 111 -1.36 12.32 6.04
C ILE A 111 0.16 12.18 5.89
N VAL A 112 0.57 11.01 5.45
CA VAL A 112 1.97 10.69 5.14
C VAL A 112 2.21 10.81 3.65
N SER A 113 3.18 11.63 3.24
CA SER A 113 3.68 11.64 1.87
C SER A 113 4.76 10.57 1.69
N ASP A 114 4.84 10.00 0.48
CA ASP A 114 6.01 9.22 0.06
C ASP A 114 7.25 10.12 0.22
N ALA A 115 8.31 9.61 0.84
CA ALA A 115 9.49 10.42 1.08
C ALA A 115 10.15 10.77 -0.26
N SER A 116 10.65 11.99 -0.41
CA SER A 116 11.39 12.38 -1.60
C SER A 116 12.87 11.98 -1.45
N ILE A 117 13.42 11.33 -2.45
CA ILE A 117 14.85 11.01 -2.54
C ILE A 117 15.54 11.97 -3.52
N SER A 118 16.70 12.52 -3.13
CA SER A 118 17.48 13.43 -3.98
C SER A 118 18.18 12.64 -5.09
N VAL A 119 18.08 13.08 -6.35
CA VAL A 119 18.80 12.47 -7.47
C VAL A 119 20.06 13.30 -7.74
N GLN A 120 21.24 12.68 -7.64
CA GLN A 120 22.53 13.37 -7.76
C GLN A 120 23.52 12.54 -8.60
N TYR A 121 24.34 13.20 -9.42
CA TYR A 121 25.42 12.48 -10.10
C TYR A 121 26.50 12.02 -9.11
N LEU A 122 27.18 10.91 -9.44
CA LEU A 122 28.37 10.43 -8.71
C LEU A 122 29.43 11.52 -8.51
N GLY A 123 29.66 12.36 -9.53
CA GLY A 123 30.62 13.46 -9.49
C GLY A 123 30.13 14.72 -8.77
N GLY A 124 28.96 14.67 -8.14
CA GLY A 124 28.27 15.83 -7.56
C GLY A 124 27.34 16.51 -8.56
N GLY A 125 26.45 17.36 -8.02
CA GLY A 125 25.42 18.06 -8.79
C GLY A 125 24.04 17.42 -8.61
N LYS A 126 23.15 18.15 -7.93
CA LYS A 126 21.77 17.75 -7.69
C LYS A 126 20.92 18.01 -8.92
N LEU A 127 20.25 16.97 -9.41
CA LEU A 127 19.34 17.04 -10.56
C LEU A 127 17.91 17.36 -10.12
N GLY A 128 17.51 16.94 -8.93
CA GLY A 128 16.16 17.15 -8.39
C GLY A 128 15.82 16.09 -7.35
N SER A 129 14.54 15.75 -7.23
CA SER A 129 14.06 14.69 -6.35
C SER A 129 12.92 13.89 -6.99
N VAL A 130 12.81 12.62 -6.62
CA VAL A 130 11.73 11.69 -7.02
C VAL A 130 11.12 11.04 -5.78
N GLU A 131 9.98 10.37 -5.91
CA GLU A 131 9.47 9.50 -4.84
C GLU A 131 10.48 8.39 -4.54
N GLU A 132 10.78 8.17 -3.27
CA GLU A 132 11.67 7.09 -2.81
C GLU A 132 11.19 5.73 -3.30
N SER A 133 9.87 5.51 -3.31
CA SER A 133 9.24 4.28 -3.81
C SER A 133 9.54 4.00 -5.29
N PHE A 134 9.86 5.01 -6.09
CA PHE A 134 10.34 4.82 -7.45
C PHE A 134 11.76 4.26 -7.48
N ILE A 135 12.69 4.85 -6.72
CA ILE A 135 14.07 4.39 -6.67
C ILE A 135 14.20 3.02 -6.00
N ALA A 136 13.39 2.73 -4.98
CA ALA A 136 13.40 1.44 -4.28
C ALA A 136 13.06 0.24 -5.17
N ARG A 137 12.38 0.46 -6.30
CA ARG A 137 12.06 -0.58 -7.29
C ARG A 137 13.18 -0.85 -8.28
N LEU A 138 14.19 0.02 -8.33
CA LEU A 138 15.32 -0.06 -9.24
C LEU A 138 16.48 -0.79 -8.56
N ARG A 139 17.18 -1.62 -9.32
CA ARG A 139 18.45 -2.21 -8.94
C ARG A 139 19.60 -1.32 -9.40
N PRO A 140 20.76 -1.34 -8.71
CA PRO A 140 22.00 -0.82 -9.28
C PRO A 140 22.23 -1.37 -10.70
N GLY A 141 22.41 -0.47 -11.67
CA GLY A 141 22.48 -0.78 -13.10
C GLY A 141 21.22 -0.49 -13.90
N ASP A 142 20.06 -0.31 -13.25
CA ASP A 142 18.81 -0.02 -13.95
C ASP A 142 18.79 1.42 -14.47
N ALA A 143 18.26 1.59 -15.68
CA ALA A 143 18.12 2.89 -16.33
C ALA A 143 16.71 3.48 -16.16
N PHE A 144 16.63 4.78 -15.91
CA PHE A 144 15.38 5.51 -15.80
C PHE A 144 15.46 6.91 -16.42
N MET A 145 14.31 7.42 -16.87
CA MET A 145 14.21 8.78 -17.39
C MET A 145 13.96 9.77 -16.26
N PHE A 146 14.78 10.82 -16.17
CA PHE A 146 14.57 11.91 -15.22
C PHE A 146 14.98 13.24 -15.83
N SER A 147 14.08 14.23 -15.78
CA SER A 147 14.29 15.56 -16.38
C SER A 147 14.76 15.50 -17.84
N GLY A 148 14.19 14.58 -18.64
CA GLY A 148 14.54 14.38 -20.05
C GLY A 148 15.87 13.67 -20.31
N ARG A 149 16.51 13.10 -19.27
CA ARG A 149 17.80 12.40 -19.37
C ARG A 149 17.65 10.95 -18.97
N LEU A 150 18.33 10.06 -19.68
CA LEU A 150 18.45 8.66 -19.30
C LEU A 150 19.59 8.53 -18.27
N LEU A 151 19.23 8.09 -17.07
CA LEU A 151 20.13 7.95 -15.93
C LEU A 151 20.17 6.49 -15.49
N GLU A 152 21.35 6.03 -15.09
CA GLU A 152 21.55 4.71 -14.50
C GLU A 152 21.70 4.86 -12.99
N LEU A 153 20.94 4.09 -12.22
CA LEU A 153 21.10 4.02 -10.76
C LEU A 153 22.41 3.30 -10.43
N VAL A 154 23.32 3.96 -9.71
CA VAL A 154 24.57 3.33 -9.27
C VAL A 154 24.44 2.78 -7.86
N ARG A 155 23.93 3.61 -6.94
CA ARG A 155 23.62 3.20 -5.56
C ARG A 155 22.70 4.21 -4.89
N VAL A 156 22.13 3.82 -3.76
CA VAL A 156 21.37 4.70 -2.88
C VAL A 156 22.13 4.87 -1.58
N GLU A 157 22.32 6.11 -1.15
CA GLU A 157 23.03 6.46 0.07
C GLU A 157 22.38 7.69 0.71
N GLN A 158 21.99 7.61 1.99
CA GLN A 158 21.48 8.75 2.78
C GLN A 158 20.38 9.58 2.06
N MET A 159 19.30 8.93 1.63
CA MET A 159 18.21 9.59 0.87
C MET A 159 18.69 10.30 -0.41
N THR A 160 19.79 9.83 -0.99
CA THR A 160 20.32 10.26 -2.29
C THR A 160 20.48 9.05 -3.21
N ALA A 161 19.82 9.10 -4.36
CA ALA A 161 20.09 8.21 -5.49
C ALA A 161 21.28 8.76 -6.27
N LEU A 162 22.42 8.06 -6.18
CA LEU A 162 23.62 8.39 -6.95
C LEU A 162 23.52 7.74 -8.33
N VAL A 163 23.65 8.58 -9.36
CA VAL A 163 23.41 8.19 -10.76
C VAL A 163 24.56 8.56 -11.68
N ARG A 164 24.58 7.93 -12.86
CA ARG A 164 25.40 8.34 -14.01
C ARG A 164 24.53 8.43 -15.26
N ARG A 165 25.05 9.04 -16.33
CA ARG A 165 24.36 9.02 -17.62
C ARG A 165 24.40 7.61 -18.20
N ALA A 166 23.25 7.09 -18.61
CA ALA A 166 23.15 5.84 -19.36
C ALA A 166 23.21 6.14 -20.87
N THR A 167 23.84 5.24 -21.63
CA THR A 167 23.97 5.33 -23.08
C THR A 167 22.89 4.55 -23.83
N ALA A 168 22.32 3.51 -23.23
CA ALA A 168 21.23 2.70 -23.76
C ALA A 168 20.47 1.98 -22.63
N GLY A 169 19.22 1.59 -22.86
CA GLY A 169 18.43 0.78 -21.91
C GLY A 169 16.92 1.03 -22.01
N ARG A 170 16.12 0.07 -21.56
CA ARG A 170 14.66 0.21 -21.41
C ARG A 170 14.40 1.08 -20.17
N ALA A 171 14.03 2.34 -20.39
CA ALA A 171 13.96 3.30 -19.31
C ALA A 171 12.69 3.13 -18.47
N ALA A 172 12.85 2.93 -17.17
CA ALA A 172 11.75 3.11 -16.24
C ALA A 172 11.34 4.59 -16.18
N LEU A 173 10.04 4.89 -16.26
CA LEU A 173 9.52 6.24 -16.09
C LEU A 173 9.11 6.45 -14.63
N PRO A 174 9.54 7.54 -13.96
CA PRO A 174 9.05 7.89 -12.65
C PRO A 174 7.54 8.13 -12.74
N ARG A 175 6.78 7.29 -12.05
CA ARG A 175 5.33 7.42 -11.91
C ARG A 175 5.06 7.96 -10.52
N TRP A 176 4.47 9.15 -10.44
CA TRP A 176 3.98 9.73 -9.20
C TRP A 176 2.72 8.98 -8.79
N ASN A 177 2.75 8.34 -7.62
CA ASN A 177 1.60 7.58 -7.14
C ASN A 177 0.44 8.51 -6.73
N GLY A 178 0.70 9.78 -6.44
CA GLY A 178 -0.30 10.74 -5.95
C GLY A 178 -1.44 11.12 -6.90
N GLY A 179 -1.48 10.60 -8.13
CA GLY A 179 -2.43 11.05 -9.17
C GLY A 179 -3.48 10.04 -9.64
N ARG A 180 -3.48 8.79 -9.14
CA ARG A 180 -4.45 7.78 -9.60
C ARG A 180 -5.29 7.25 -8.45
N MET A 181 -6.54 7.72 -8.37
CA MET A 181 -7.58 6.95 -7.70
C MET A 181 -7.81 5.70 -8.55
N PRO A 182 -7.57 4.48 -8.03
CA PRO A 182 -7.87 3.26 -8.76
C PRO A 182 -9.37 3.18 -9.04
N LEU A 183 -9.75 2.40 -10.05
CA LEU A 183 -11.15 2.11 -10.33
C LEU A 183 -11.78 1.49 -9.07
N SER A 184 -12.78 2.17 -8.50
CA SER A 184 -13.53 1.68 -7.35
C SER A 184 -14.34 0.44 -7.73
N SER A 185 -14.73 -0.37 -6.75
CA SER A 185 -15.64 -1.50 -6.97
C SER A 185 -16.96 -1.05 -7.58
N THR A 186 -17.56 0.00 -7.03
CA THR A 186 -18.83 0.55 -7.51
C THR A 186 -18.76 0.97 -8.98
N LEU A 187 -17.68 1.63 -9.38
CA LEU A 187 -17.49 2.05 -10.77
C LEU A 187 -17.15 0.86 -11.67
N ALA A 188 -16.34 -0.09 -11.19
CA ALA A 188 -16.00 -1.29 -11.95
C ALA A 188 -17.24 -2.15 -12.27
N ASP A 189 -18.10 -2.38 -11.29
CA ASP A 189 -19.37 -3.09 -11.48
C ASP A 189 -20.28 -2.34 -12.45
N ALA A 190 -20.28 -1.00 -12.40
CA ALA A 190 -21.04 -0.20 -13.36
C ALA A 190 -20.49 -0.37 -14.78
N VAL A 191 -19.16 -0.43 -14.95
CA VAL A 191 -18.53 -0.69 -16.24
C VAL A 191 -18.89 -2.09 -16.75
N LEU A 192 -18.79 -3.12 -15.90
CA LEU A 192 -19.17 -4.49 -16.28
C LEU A 192 -20.64 -4.59 -16.70
N ARG A 193 -21.55 -3.89 -16.02
CA ARG A 193 -22.96 -3.84 -16.44
C ARG A 193 -23.13 -3.20 -17.82
N GLU A 194 -22.50 -2.06 -18.08
CA GLU A 194 -22.54 -1.43 -19.42
C GLU A 194 -21.97 -2.36 -20.50
N LEU A 195 -20.90 -3.11 -20.19
CA LEU A 195 -20.33 -4.10 -21.10
C LEU A 195 -21.29 -5.28 -21.35
N ALA A 196 -21.99 -5.75 -20.33
CA ALA A 196 -22.99 -6.81 -20.46
C ALA A 196 -24.20 -6.37 -21.31
N GLU A 197 -24.70 -5.15 -21.09
CA GLU A 197 -25.76 -4.56 -21.91
C GLU A 197 -25.31 -4.41 -23.37
N ALA A 198 -24.08 -3.91 -23.57
CA ALA A 198 -23.47 -3.83 -24.88
C ALA A 198 -23.40 -5.22 -25.52
N ASP A 199 -22.94 -6.24 -24.79
CA ASP A 199 -22.83 -7.63 -25.25
C ASP A 199 -24.18 -8.18 -25.77
N ALA A 200 -25.26 -7.84 -25.07
CA ALA A 200 -26.64 -8.13 -25.49
C ALA A 200 -27.17 -7.25 -26.63
N GLY A 201 -26.33 -6.38 -27.21
CA GLY A 201 -26.64 -5.52 -28.36
C GLY A 201 -27.28 -4.19 -28.01
N ARG A 202 -27.33 -3.80 -26.73
CA ARG A 202 -27.93 -2.54 -26.25
C ARG A 202 -26.86 -1.46 -26.08
N PHE A 203 -27.04 -0.32 -26.74
CA PHE A 203 -26.09 0.79 -26.76
C PHE A 203 -26.82 2.11 -26.51
N ASP A 204 -27.42 2.24 -25.32
CA ASP A 204 -28.45 3.24 -25.05
C ASP A 204 -27.90 4.67 -24.82
N SER A 205 -26.60 4.80 -24.55
CA SER A 205 -25.95 6.11 -24.35
C SER A 205 -25.08 6.51 -25.54
N PRO A 206 -24.88 7.82 -25.80
CA PRO A 206 -23.97 8.30 -26.85
C PRO A 206 -22.54 7.75 -26.70
N GLU A 207 -22.06 7.63 -25.45
CA GLU A 207 -20.76 7.06 -25.16
C GLU A 207 -20.69 5.57 -25.51
N MET A 208 -21.76 4.81 -25.23
CA MET A 208 -21.84 3.39 -25.60
C MET A 208 -21.96 3.19 -27.11
N ALA A 209 -22.74 4.01 -27.80
CA ALA A 209 -22.82 4.00 -29.27
C ALA A 209 -21.45 4.29 -29.92
N CYS A 210 -20.66 5.19 -29.33
CA CYS A 210 -19.31 5.51 -29.79
C CYS A 210 -18.33 4.33 -29.66
N VAL A 211 -18.39 3.58 -28.55
CA VAL A 211 -17.47 2.45 -28.31
C VAL A 211 -17.90 1.15 -29.00
N ARG A 212 -19.11 1.09 -29.57
CA ARG A 212 -19.64 -0.10 -30.26
C ARG A 212 -18.65 -0.77 -31.23
N PRO A 213 -17.94 -0.05 -32.12
CA PRO A 213 -16.98 -0.70 -33.03
C PRO A 213 -15.85 -1.45 -32.31
N LEU A 214 -15.45 -0.99 -31.12
CA LEU A 214 -14.42 -1.66 -30.31
C LEU A 214 -14.99 -2.92 -29.65
N ILE A 215 -16.23 -2.88 -29.18
CA ILE A 215 -16.93 -4.06 -28.62
C ILE A 215 -17.13 -5.12 -29.72
N ASP A 216 -17.50 -4.70 -30.93
CA ASP A 216 -17.64 -5.61 -32.08
C ASP A 216 -16.30 -6.26 -32.48
N ILE A 217 -15.17 -5.55 -32.33
CA ILE A 217 -13.83 -6.15 -32.48
C ILE A 217 -13.58 -7.18 -31.38
N GLN A 218 -13.82 -6.82 -30.11
CA GLN A 218 -13.61 -7.70 -28.98
C GLN A 218 -14.37 -9.03 -29.15
N ARG A 219 -15.66 -8.97 -29.50
CA ARG A 219 -16.49 -10.18 -29.74
C ARG A 219 -15.97 -11.11 -30.83
N ARG A 220 -15.32 -10.55 -31.85
CA ARG A 220 -14.77 -11.36 -32.95
C ARG A 220 -13.51 -12.10 -32.51
N TRP A 221 -12.79 -11.58 -31.52
CA TRP A 221 -11.50 -12.14 -31.08
C TRP A 221 -11.61 -12.95 -29.79
N SER A 222 -12.57 -12.62 -28.92
CA SER A 222 -12.66 -13.11 -27.55
C SER A 222 -14.06 -12.87 -26.96
N GLY A 223 -14.22 -13.08 -25.65
CA GLY A 223 -15.41 -12.72 -24.89
C GLY A 223 -15.42 -11.25 -24.44
N VAL A 224 -16.60 -10.76 -24.10
CA VAL A 224 -16.78 -9.44 -23.45
C VAL A 224 -16.90 -9.65 -21.94
N PRO A 225 -16.08 -8.98 -21.11
CA PRO A 225 -16.21 -9.05 -19.66
C PRO A 225 -17.59 -8.58 -19.18
N ALA A 226 -18.17 -9.30 -18.23
CA ALA A 226 -19.46 -9.00 -17.64
C ALA A 226 -19.44 -9.35 -16.13
N PRO A 227 -20.43 -8.96 -15.33
CA PRO A 227 -20.43 -9.20 -13.88
C PRO A 227 -20.16 -10.67 -13.49
N ASP A 228 -20.69 -11.61 -14.27
CA ASP A 228 -20.55 -13.05 -14.04
C ASP A 228 -19.61 -13.74 -15.05
N VAL A 229 -18.84 -12.96 -15.81
CA VAL A 229 -17.96 -13.46 -16.88
C VAL A 229 -16.55 -12.90 -16.70
N LEU A 230 -15.65 -13.76 -16.21
CA LEU A 230 -14.22 -13.51 -16.24
C LEU A 230 -13.66 -13.89 -17.61
N VAL A 231 -13.10 -12.91 -18.32
CA VAL A 231 -12.43 -13.16 -19.60
C VAL A 231 -10.94 -13.43 -19.35
N ALA A 232 -10.46 -14.53 -19.92
CA ALA A 232 -9.06 -14.94 -19.95
C ALA A 232 -8.60 -15.08 -21.40
N GLU A 233 -7.53 -14.38 -21.77
CA GLU A 233 -6.97 -14.40 -23.12
C GLU A 233 -5.52 -14.85 -23.08
N THR A 234 -5.15 -15.72 -24.01
CA THR A 234 -3.76 -16.19 -24.15
C THR A 234 -3.16 -15.71 -25.46
N LEU A 235 -1.93 -15.20 -25.42
CA LEU A 235 -1.21 -14.74 -26.60
C LEU A 235 0.24 -15.25 -26.58
N LYS A 236 0.74 -15.67 -27.74
CA LYS A 236 2.17 -15.87 -27.96
C LYS A 236 2.75 -14.67 -28.68
N SER A 237 3.77 -14.05 -28.11
CA SER A 237 4.51 -12.94 -28.73
C SER A 237 6.00 -13.28 -28.87
N ARG A 238 6.81 -12.30 -29.25
CA ARG A 238 8.28 -12.41 -29.26
C ARG A 238 8.87 -12.38 -27.84
N GLU A 239 8.15 -11.80 -26.88
CA GLU A 239 8.59 -11.67 -25.48
C GLU A 239 8.29 -12.95 -24.67
N GLY A 240 7.33 -13.77 -25.10
CA GLY A 240 6.98 -15.04 -24.46
C GLY A 240 5.50 -15.40 -24.62
N TRP A 241 4.96 -16.03 -23.58
CA TRP A 241 3.57 -16.48 -23.48
C TRP A 241 2.83 -15.65 -22.46
N HIS A 242 1.71 -15.07 -22.87
CA HIS A 242 0.96 -14.11 -22.09
C HIS A 242 -0.39 -14.73 -21.69
N LEU A 243 -0.77 -14.52 -20.44
CA LEU A 243 -2.14 -14.63 -19.95
C LEU A 243 -2.62 -13.24 -19.57
N PHE A 244 -3.69 -12.78 -20.22
CA PHE A 244 -4.44 -11.60 -19.81
C PHE A 244 -5.70 -12.03 -19.09
N LEU A 245 -5.99 -11.43 -17.93
CA LEU A 245 -7.23 -11.60 -17.21
C LEU A 245 -7.90 -10.24 -17.02
N TYR A 246 -9.22 -10.21 -17.12
CA TYR A 246 -10.02 -8.98 -17.00
C TYR A 246 -11.05 -9.06 -15.87
N PRO A 247 -10.64 -9.03 -14.59
CA PRO A 247 -11.57 -9.16 -13.46
C PRO A 247 -12.34 -7.88 -13.14
N PHE A 248 -11.86 -6.70 -13.57
CA PHE A 248 -12.43 -5.41 -13.15
C PHE A 248 -12.51 -5.26 -11.62
N ALA A 249 -11.49 -5.71 -10.90
CA ALA A 249 -11.45 -5.66 -9.45
C ALA A 249 -10.68 -4.46 -8.88
N GLY A 250 -10.10 -3.62 -9.75
CA GLY A 250 -9.25 -2.51 -9.33
C GLY A 250 -7.82 -2.96 -8.99
N ARG A 251 -6.90 -1.99 -8.99
CA ARG A 251 -5.46 -2.23 -8.95
C ARG A 251 -4.98 -3.06 -7.75
N GLN A 252 -5.57 -2.85 -6.57
CA GLN A 252 -5.15 -3.50 -5.33
C GLN A 252 -5.49 -4.99 -5.31
N VAL A 253 -6.73 -5.34 -5.67
CA VAL A 253 -7.13 -6.75 -5.85
C VAL A 253 -6.29 -7.42 -6.94
N HIS A 254 -6.04 -6.72 -8.04
CA HIS A 254 -5.21 -7.23 -9.13
C HIS A 254 -3.77 -7.56 -8.70
N LEU A 255 -3.20 -6.82 -7.74
CA LEU A 255 -1.88 -7.12 -7.21
C LEU A 255 -1.88 -8.46 -6.46
N GLY A 256 -2.84 -8.65 -5.56
CA GLY A 256 -3.02 -9.90 -4.83
C GLY A 256 -3.31 -11.08 -5.76
N LEU A 257 -4.27 -10.91 -6.68
CA LEU A 257 -4.68 -11.96 -7.62
C LEU A 257 -3.54 -12.38 -8.56
N ALA A 258 -2.80 -11.44 -9.14
CA ALA A 258 -1.71 -11.77 -10.05
C ALA A 258 -0.56 -12.48 -9.32
N GLY A 259 -0.21 -12.02 -8.11
CA GLY A 259 0.78 -12.68 -7.27
C GLY A 259 0.37 -14.11 -6.94
N LEU A 260 -0.87 -14.30 -6.48
CA LEU A 260 -1.42 -15.60 -6.12
C LEU A 260 -1.42 -16.57 -7.31
N ILE A 261 -1.92 -16.16 -8.48
CA ILE A 261 -1.97 -17.03 -9.67
C ILE A 261 -0.54 -17.39 -10.12
N ALA A 262 0.38 -16.42 -10.16
CA ALA A 262 1.76 -16.67 -10.55
C ALA A 262 2.45 -17.65 -9.59
N TRP A 263 2.25 -17.47 -8.28
CA TRP A 263 2.78 -18.36 -7.25
C TRP A 263 2.21 -19.77 -7.39
N ARG A 264 0.89 -19.93 -7.43
CA ARG A 264 0.23 -21.24 -7.61
C ARG A 264 0.66 -21.92 -8.93
N ALA A 265 0.82 -21.14 -10.01
CA ALA A 265 1.25 -21.67 -11.30
C ALA A 265 2.71 -22.19 -11.28
N ALA A 266 3.58 -21.57 -10.48
CA ALA A 266 4.99 -21.93 -10.30
C ALA A 266 5.23 -23.10 -9.32
N GLN A 267 4.22 -23.54 -8.55
CA GLN A 267 4.40 -24.61 -7.56
C GLN A 267 4.80 -25.97 -8.17
N PRO A 268 4.19 -26.46 -9.28
CA PRO A 268 4.57 -27.75 -9.85
C PRO A 268 5.90 -27.73 -10.59
N GLU A 269 6.25 -26.59 -11.20
CA GLU A 269 7.49 -26.38 -11.93
C GLU A 269 7.99 -24.97 -11.68
N THR A 270 9.26 -24.84 -11.27
CA THR A 270 9.88 -23.53 -11.02
C THR A 270 9.80 -22.66 -12.30
N GLY A 271 9.10 -21.54 -12.16
CA GLY A 271 8.84 -20.61 -13.26
C GLY A 271 8.82 -19.18 -12.77
N THR A 272 9.46 -18.29 -13.52
CA THR A 272 9.42 -16.85 -13.25
C THR A 272 8.35 -16.21 -14.12
N PHE A 273 7.50 -15.40 -13.50
CA PHE A 273 6.48 -14.60 -14.17
C PHE A 273 6.85 -13.12 -14.12
N SER A 274 6.63 -12.42 -15.24
CA SER A 274 6.56 -10.96 -15.23
C SER A 274 5.10 -10.56 -15.10
N ILE A 275 4.80 -9.64 -14.17
CA ILE A 275 3.44 -9.22 -13.85
C ILE A 275 3.25 -7.77 -14.27
N ALA A 276 2.21 -7.51 -15.06
CA ALA A 276 1.71 -6.16 -15.31
C ALA A 276 0.24 -6.06 -14.90
N LEU A 277 -0.18 -4.90 -14.41
CA LEU A 277 -1.54 -4.69 -13.93
C LEU A 277 -2.01 -3.25 -14.10
N ASN A 278 -3.30 -3.10 -14.38
CA ASN A 278 -4.01 -1.83 -14.45
C ASN A 278 -5.31 -1.92 -13.63
N ASP A 279 -6.25 -1.01 -13.86
CA ASP A 279 -7.46 -0.93 -13.06
C ASP A 279 -8.55 -1.94 -13.46
N TYR A 280 -8.45 -2.57 -14.63
CA TYR A 280 -9.45 -3.53 -15.14
C TYR A 280 -8.91 -4.93 -15.44
N GLY A 281 -7.58 -5.12 -15.47
CA GLY A 281 -6.98 -6.41 -15.76
C GLY A 281 -5.52 -6.56 -15.33
N ILE A 282 -5.06 -7.78 -15.50
CA ILE A 282 -3.69 -8.24 -15.20
C ILE A 282 -3.12 -9.01 -16.38
N GLU A 283 -1.79 -9.01 -16.46
CA GLU A 283 -1.00 -9.77 -17.41
C GLU A 283 0.04 -10.61 -16.65
N LEU A 284 0.10 -11.89 -16.95
CA LEU A 284 1.19 -12.79 -16.56
C LEU A 284 1.96 -13.21 -17.81
N LEU A 285 3.24 -12.88 -17.85
CA LEU A 285 4.16 -13.26 -18.92
C LEU A 285 5.11 -14.36 -18.42
N SER A 286 5.15 -15.48 -19.14
CA SER A 286 6.06 -16.61 -18.91
C SER A 286 6.94 -16.89 -20.13
N ALA A 287 8.15 -17.39 -19.88
CA ALA A 287 9.07 -17.82 -20.95
C ALA A 287 8.62 -19.15 -21.59
N LYS A 288 7.97 -20.02 -20.80
CA LYS A 288 7.48 -21.34 -21.23
C LYS A 288 5.97 -21.29 -21.49
N PRO A 289 5.46 -22.11 -22.43
CA PRO A 289 4.03 -22.28 -22.61
C PRO A 289 3.41 -22.89 -21.35
N ILE A 290 2.22 -22.42 -21.00
CA ILE A 290 1.38 -22.97 -19.95
C ILE A 290 0.00 -23.16 -20.55
N ASP A 291 -0.59 -24.33 -20.37
CA ASP A 291 -2.00 -24.55 -20.73
C ASP A 291 -2.90 -23.86 -19.69
N TRP A 292 -3.16 -22.58 -19.93
CA TRP A 292 -4.01 -21.80 -19.04
C TRP A 292 -5.47 -22.23 -19.10
N ALA A 293 -5.95 -22.76 -20.22
CA ALA A 293 -7.33 -23.22 -20.34
C ALA A 293 -7.59 -24.40 -19.38
N GLU A 294 -6.64 -25.33 -19.27
CA GLU A 294 -6.69 -26.44 -18.33
C GLU A 294 -6.42 -25.99 -16.88
N ARG A 295 -5.36 -25.21 -16.66
CA ARG A 295 -4.86 -24.94 -15.30
C ARG A 295 -5.61 -23.84 -14.57
N LEU A 296 -6.04 -22.79 -15.26
CA LEU A 296 -6.56 -21.58 -14.64
C LEU A 296 -7.77 -21.82 -13.71
N PRO A 297 -8.77 -22.66 -14.06
CA PRO A 297 -9.89 -22.94 -13.15
C PRO A 297 -9.46 -23.47 -11.79
N GLY A 298 -8.46 -24.37 -11.76
CA GLY A 298 -7.90 -24.88 -10.50
C GLY A 298 -7.10 -23.81 -9.74
N LEU A 299 -6.35 -22.98 -10.47
CA LEU A 299 -5.58 -21.87 -9.89
C LEU A 299 -6.44 -20.74 -9.33
N LEU A 300 -7.68 -20.59 -9.81
CA LEU A 300 -8.68 -19.64 -9.31
C LEU A 300 -9.57 -20.21 -8.21
N SER A 301 -9.42 -21.49 -7.85
CA SER A 301 -10.20 -22.08 -6.76
C SER A 301 -9.99 -21.32 -5.45
N VAL A 302 -11.08 -21.05 -4.73
CA VAL A 302 -11.04 -20.30 -3.47
C VAL A 302 -11.01 -21.29 -2.31
N PRO A 303 -9.88 -21.44 -1.60
CA PRO A 303 -9.79 -22.27 -0.41
C PRO A 303 -10.42 -21.54 0.79
N PRO A 304 -10.49 -22.16 1.98
CA PRO A 304 -10.86 -21.45 3.20
C PRO A 304 -10.03 -20.17 3.39
N LEU A 305 -10.65 -19.12 3.92
CA LEU A 305 -10.05 -17.79 4.01
C LEU A 305 -8.66 -17.80 4.68
N GLU A 306 -8.47 -18.62 5.70
CA GLU A 306 -7.17 -18.77 6.39
C GLU A 306 -6.07 -19.28 5.46
N THR A 307 -6.39 -20.28 4.63
CA THR A 307 -5.48 -20.82 3.62
C THR A 307 -5.21 -19.78 2.52
N LEU A 308 -6.25 -19.09 2.05
CA LEU A 308 -6.08 -18.03 1.05
C LEU A 308 -5.16 -16.92 1.54
N LEU A 309 -5.35 -16.47 2.79
CA LEU A 309 -4.50 -15.46 3.42
C LEU A 309 -3.04 -15.90 3.47
N HIS A 310 -2.79 -17.15 3.87
CA HIS A 310 -1.45 -17.71 3.91
C HIS A 310 -0.80 -17.73 2.52
N GLU A 311 -1.52 -18.19 1.50
CA GLU A 311 -1.01 -18.25 0.13
C GLU A 311 -0.76 -16.85 -0.47
N VAL A 312 -1.65 -15.89 -0.22
CA VAL A 312 -1.47 -14.49 -0.67
C VAL A 312 -0.21 -13.90 -0.05
N LEU A 313 -0.01 -14.08 1.26
CA LEU A 313 1.19 -13.61 1.96
C LEU A 313 2.46 -14.31 1.46
N ALA A 314 2.39 -15.60 1.14
CA ALA A 314 3.52 -16.34 0.58
C ALA A 314 3.83 -15.98 -0.90
N SER A 315 2.81 -15.61 -1.67
CA SER A 315 2.92 -15.26 -3.09
C SER A 315 3.55 -13.89 -3.34
N LEU A 316 3.43 -13.00 -2.37
CA LEU A 316 3.98 -11.66 -2.39
C LEU A 316 5.24 -11.63 -1.52
N ASN A 317 6.14 -10.69 -1.77
CA ASN A 317 7.16 -10.38 -0.77
C ASN A 317 6.50 -9.60 0.38
N ALA A 318 5.64 -10.29 1.16
CA ALA A 318 4.80 -9.71 2.20
C ALA A 318 5.63 -8.97 3.24
N THR A 319 6.84 -9.45 3.52
CA THR A 319 7.80 -8.78 4.39
C THR A 319 8.14 -7.37 3.91
N GLU A 320 8.40 -7.17 2.62
CA GLU A 320 8.72 -5.84 2.07
C GLU A 320 7.50 -4.92 2.03
N LEU A 321 6.32 -5.47 1.70
CA LEU A 321 5.08 -4.68 1.71
C LEU A 321 4.68 -4.27 3.12
N ALA A 322 4.82 -5.18 4.10
CA ALA A 322 4.60 -4.90 5.52
C ALA A 322 5.61 -3.88 6.05
N ARG A 323 6.90 -3.98 5.69
CA ARG A 323 7.92 -2.96 6.00
C ARG A 323 7.54 -1.58 5.46
N ARG A 324 6.98 -1.52 4.23
CA ARG A 324 6.50 -0.28 3.64
C ARG A 324 5.32 0.30 4.41
N ARG A 325 4.31 -0.51 4.73
CA ARG A 325 3.13 -0.09 5.53
C ARG A 325 3.54 0.35 6.93
N PHE A 326 4.43 -0.40 7.57
CA PHE A 326 4.95 -0.08 8.89
C PHE A 326 5.67 1.26 8.96
N ARG A 327 6.28 1.73 7.87
CA ARG A 327 6.92 3.07 7.82
C ARG A 327 5.92 4.20 8.06
N GLU A 328 4.72 4.07 7.51
CA GLU A 328 3.64 5.04 7.69
C GLU A 328 3.14 4.99 9.14
N ILE A 329 2.85 3.79 9.63
CA ILE A 329 2.45 3.51 11.02
C ILE A 329 3.48 4.05 12.00
N ALA A 330 4.78 3.81 11.78
CA ALA A 330 5.86 4.29 12.65
C ALA A 330 5.99 5.82 12.67
N ARG A 331 5.66 6.50 11.57
CA ARG A 331 5.59 7.97 11.54
C ARG A 331 4.40 8.47 12.36
N ILE A 332 3.21 7.94 12.11
CA ILE A 332 1.97 8.33 12.80
C ILE A 332 2.09 8.04 14.30
N ALA A 333 2.57 6.85 14.65
CA ALA A 333 2.82 6.42 16.02
C ALA A 333 3.93 7.22 16.71
N GLY A 334 4.65 8.10 16.02
CA GLY A 334 5.69 8.97 16.56
C GLY A 334 6.98 8.25 16.96
N LEU A 335 7.31 7.15 16.29
CA LEU A 335 8.62 6.48 16.38
C LEU A 335 9.67 7.16 15.49
N ILE A 336 9.24 7.69 14.35
CA ILE A 336 10.10 8.35 13.36
C ILE A 336 9.75 9.83 13.29
N PHE A 337 10.77 10.68 13.30
CA PHE A 337 10.61 12.13 13.31
C PHE A 337 11.11 12.74 12.00
N GLN A 338 10.28 13.59 11.40
CA GLN A 338 10.70 14.41 10.27
C GLN A 338 11.48 15.62 10.78
N SER A 339 12.52 16.01 10.04
CA SER A 339 13.35 17.17 10.36
C SER A 339 12.60 18.49 10.15
N HIS A 340 12.93 19.50 10.96
CA HIS A 340 12.37 20.84 10.82
C HIS A 340 12.87 21.52 9.53
N PRO A 341 12.03 22.29 8.82
CA PRO A 341 12.49 23.16 7.74
C PRO A 341 13.56 24.14 8.26
N GLY A 342 14.78 24.05 7.72
CA GLY A 342 15.91 24.93 8.07
C GLY A 342 16.98 24.34 8.99
N GLU A 343 16.76 23.16 9.59
CA GLU A 343 17.81 22.49 10.38
C GLU A 343 18.81 21.76 9.47
N ARG A 344 20.06 22.25 9.40
CA ARG A 344 21.21 21.44 8.94
C ARG A 344 21.76 20.67 10.13
N ARG A 345 21.68 19.33 10.13
CA ARG A 345 22.36 18.51 11.14
C ARG A 345 23.50 17.69 10.57
N SER A 346 24.49 17.47 11.45
CA SER A 346 25.59 16.54 11.24
C SER A 346 25.11 15.10 11.43
N ASN A 347 25.66 14.20 10.62
CA ASN A 347 25.36 12.78 10.45
C ASN A 347 25.51 11.87 11.71
N ARG A 348 25.53 12.42 12.93
CA ARG A 348 25.90 11.68 14.16
C ARG A 348 24.74 11.13 14.98
N GLN A 349 23.50 11.53 14.69
CA GLN A 349 22.31 10.92 15.26
C GLN A 349 21.68 10.01 14.22
N LEU A 350 21.88 8.69 14.39
CA LEU A 350 21.13 7.66 13.69
C LEU A 350 19.64 7.90 13.98
N GLN A 351 18.94 8.55 13.06
CA GLN A 351 17.50 8.35 12.99
C GLN A 351 17.31 6.86 12.70
N ALA A 352 16.75 6.13 13.67
CA ALA A 352 16.30 4.77 13.42
C ALA A 352 15.34 4.82 12.22
N SER A 353 15.69 4.11 11.16
CA SER A 353 14.80 3.96 10.02
C SER A 353 13.58 3.14 10.45
N ALA A 354 12.46 3.30 9.76
CA ALA A 354 11.31 2.40 9.94
C ALA A 354 11.71 0.93 9.87
N THR A 355 12.66 0.63 8.99
CA THR A 355 13.26 -0.70 8.83
C THR A 355 13.89 -1.21 10.12
N LEU A 356 14.65 -0.37 10.83
CA LEU A 356 15.28 -0.78 12.09
C LEU A 356 14.24 -1.08 13.17
N PHE A 357 13.22 -0.23 13.32
CA PHE A 357 12.14 -0.50 14.28
C PHE A 357 11.36 -1.76 13.93
N PHE A 358 11.08 -1.97 12.65
CA PHE A 358 10.42 -3.18 12.17
C PHE A 358 11.23 -4.43 12.53
N GLU A 359 12.55 -4.40 12.30
CA GLU A 359 13.45 -5.51 12.64
C GLU A 359 13.56 -5.74 14.15
N VAL A 360 13.69 -4.67 14.94
CA VAL A 360 13.75 -4.74 16.40
C VAL A 360 12.46 -5.33 16.97
N PHE A 361 11.29 -4.88 16.51
CA PHE A 361 10.03 -5.45 16.95
C PHE A 361 9.89 -6.90 16.48
N GLN A 362 10.22 -7.24 15.24
CA GLN A 362 10.16 -8.64 14.80
C GLN A 362 11.05 -9.58 15.62
N GLN A 363 12.24 -9.12 16.05
CA GLN A 363 13.19 -9.95 16.79
C GLN A 363 12.96 -9.96 18.30
N HIS A 364 12.50 -8.85 18.88
CA HIS A 364 12.49 -8.63 20.33
C HIS A 364 11.09 -8.36 20.92
N ASP A 365 10.10 -8.03 20.10
CA ASP A 365 8.70 -7.81 20.50
C ASP A 365 7.74 -8.22 19.35
N PRO A 366 7.71 -9.52 18.98
CA PRO A 366 6.91 -9.99 17.85
C PRO A 366 5.41 -9.83 18.10
N GLY A 367 4.99 -9.65 19.36
CA GLY A 367 3.62 -9.34 19.75
C GLY A 367 3.27 -7.84 19.65
N ASN A 368 4.17 -7.00 19.13
CA ASN A 368 3.93 -5.56 19.04
C ASN A 368 2.71 -5.26 18.16
N LEU A 369 1.75 -4.51 18.70
CA LEU A 369 0.49 -4.26 17.99
C LEU A 369 0.65 -3.35 16.76
N LEU A 370 1.74 -2.58 16.63
CA LEU A 370 2.03 -1.83 15.40
C LEU A 370 2.48 -2.74 14.25
N LEU A 371 3.15 -3.87 14.55
CA LEU A 371 3.45 -4.88 13.52
C LEU A 371 2.16 -5.57 13.06
N ALA A 372 1.34 -6.00 14.02
CA ALA A 372 0.04 -6.61 13.73
C ALA A 372 -0.87 -5.67 12.93
N GLN A 373 -0.86 -4.37 13.25
CA GLN A 373 -1.57 -3.35 12.48
C GLN A 373 -1.03 -3.26 11.05
N ALA A 374 0.30 -3.24 10.85
CA ALA A 374 0.91 -3.18 9.52
C ALA A 374 0.50 -4.36 8.63
N GLU A 375 0.47 -5.56 9.18
CA GLU A 375 0.01 -6.76 8.47
C GLU A 375 -1.49 -6.70 8.15
N ARG A 376 -2.32 -6.32 9.14
CA ARG A 376 -3.76 -6.18 8.95
C ARG A 376 -4.10 -5.15 7.87
N GLU A 377 -3.45 -3.99 7.89
CA GLU A 377 -3.66 -2.92 6.91
C GLU A 377 -3.13 -3.29 5.53
N LEU A 378 -2.01 -4.02 5.44
CA LEU A 378 -1.55 -4.59 4.18
C LEU A 378 -2.64 -5.46 3.55
N LEU A 379 -3.22 -6.38 4.33
CA LEU A 379 -4.24 -7.31 3.85
C LEU A 379 -5.55 -6.62 3.46
N THR A 380 -5.97 -5.59 4.20
CA THR A 380 -7.24 -4.90 3.95
C THR A 380 -7.16 -3.76 2.94
N GLN A 381 -6.08 -2.96 2.96
CA GLN A 381 -6.00 -1.72 2.18
C GLN A 381 -5.21 -1.89 0.87
N GLU A 382 -4.17 -2.73 0.86
CA GLU A 382 -3.33 -2.94 -0.34
C GLU A 382 -3.73 -4.17 -1.14
N LEU A 383 -4.22 -5.21 -0.48
CA LEU A 383 -4.53 -6.48 -1.14
C LEU A 383 -6.03 -6.77 -1.21
N ASP A 384 -6.83 -6.06 -0.40
CA ASP A 384 -8.28 -6.21 -0.27
C ASP A 384 -8.70 -7.70 -0.28
N VAL A 385 -8.10 -8.49 0.62
CA VAL A 385 -8.23 -9.96 0.57
C VAL A 385 -9.68 -10.43 0.72
N ARG A 386 -10.54 -9.66 1.41
CA ARG A 386 -11.97 -9.96 1.50
C ARG A 386 -12.69 -9.90 0.16
N ARG A 387 -12.17 -9.12 -0.78
CA ARG A 387 -12.68 -9.03 -2.14
C ARG A 387 -12.00 -10.01 -3.09
N LEU A 388 -10.80 -10.44 -2.75
CA LEU A 388 -10.12 -11.53 -3.46
C LEU A 388 -10.77 -12.89 -3.19
N ALA A 389 -11.20 -13.13 -1.94
CA ALA A 389 -11.98 -14.28 -1.51
C ALA A 389 -13.40 -14.22 -2.04
#